data_AF-A0A1I4NZN4-F1
#
_entry.id   AF-A0A1I4NZN4-F1
#
_cell.length_a   1.000
_cell.length_b   1.000
_cell.length_c   1.000
_cell.angle_alpha   90.00
_cell.angle_beta   90.00
_cell.angle_gamma   90.00
#
_symmetry.space_group_name_H-M   'P 1'
#
loop_
_entity.id
_entity.type
_entity.pdbx_description
1 polymer ?
#
loop_
_entity_poly.entity_id
_entity_poly.type
_entity_poly.pdbx_seq_one_letter_code
_entity_poly.pdbx_strand_id
1 'polypeptide(L)'
;MTDYYALGKMDAHGVAPLKEAAARALLAGTDMDMVSCGFLNTLEESIAEGKVAEEQINAACRRVLETKYKLGLFVDPYKYCDTLRGENELYTTAHRAVAREIAVETFVLLKNTDNLLPLKKKGRIALIGPMAVSLFYL
;
A
#
# COMPACT_ATOMS: atom_id res chain seq x y z
N MET A 1 0.04 5.58 9.25
CA MET A 1 0.92 4.41 9.38
C MET A 1 2.22 4.72 8.66
N THR A 2 3.35 4.23 9.16
CA THR A 2 4.64 4.36 8.43
C THR A 2 4.68 3.46 7.20
N ASP A 3 5.61 3.75 6.28
CA ASP A 3 6.08 2.76 5.31
C ASP A 3 6.94 1.68 6.00
N TYR A 4 7.28 0.63 5.27
CA TYR A 4 8.00 -0.55 5.74
C TYR A 4 9.33 -0.18 6.39
N TYR A 5 9.42 -0.48 7.70
CA TYR A 5 10.61 -0.29 8.53
C TYR A 5 11.10 1.16 8.57
N ALA A 6 10.24 2.15 8.29
CA ALA A 6 10.67 3.54 8.12
C ALA A 6 11.34 4.12 9.37
N LEU A 7 10.86 3.81 10.59
CA LEU A 7 11.48 4.31 11.82
C LEU A 7 12.88 3.73 12.03
N GLY A 8 13.08 2.45 11.74
CA GLY A 8 14.40 1.81 11.81
C GLY A 8 15.39 2.37 10.79
N LYS A 9 14.91 2.90 9.66
CA LYS A 9 15.75 3.55 8.65
C LYS A 9 16.16 4.98 9.02
N MET A 10 15.53 5.60 10.02
CA MET A 10 15.86 6.98 10.41
C MET A 10 17.31 7.11 10.89
N ASP A 11 17.88 6.05 11.44
CA ASP A 11 19.29 5.98 11.82
C ASP A 11 20.21 6.02 10.60
N ALA A 12 19.90 5.22 9.57
CA ALA A 12 20.62 5.24 8.30
C ALA A 12 20.49 6.58 7.55
N HIS A 13 19.41 7.32 7.79
CA HIS A 13 19.25 8.70 7.31
C HIS A 13 19.99 9.75 8.15
N GLY A 14 20.68 9.34 9.22
CA GLY A 14 21.40 10.24 10.13
C GLY A 14 20.48 11.11 11.00
N VAL A 15 19.23 10.68 11.21
CA VAL A 15 18.22 11.49 11.92
C VAL A 15 18.17 11.15 13.40
N ALA A 16 18.04 9.87 13.74
CA ALA A 16 17.87 9.39 15.10
C ALA A 16 17.95 7.86 15.20
N PRO A 17 18.52 7.30 16.28
CA PRO A 17 18.38 5.88 16.58
C PRO A 17 16.93 5.51 16.92
N LEU A 18 16.58 4.21 16.88
CA LEU A 18 15.20 3.72 16.88
C LEU A 18 14.30 4.31 17.98
N LYS A 19 14.77 4.41 19.23
CA LYS A 19 13.97 4.97 20.35
C LYS A 19 13.63 6.44 20.15
N GLU A 20 14.63 7.25 19.78
CA GLU A 20 14.40 8.67 19.50
C GLU A 20 13.55 8.84 18.22
N ALA A 21 13.79 8.03 17.20
CA ALA A 21 13.00 8.00 15.97
C ALA A 21 11.52 7.69 16.26
N ALA A 22 11.24 6.70 17.11
CA ALA A 22 9.88 6.34 17.53
C ALA A 22 9.18 7.47 18.29
N ALA A 23 9.84 8.07 19.28
CA ALA A 23 9.29 9.21 20.00
C ALA A 23 8.99 10.39 19.05
N ARG A 24 9.95 10.76 18.20
CA ARG A 24 9.79 11.85 17.23
C ARG A 24 8.68 11.57 16.22
N ALA A 25 8.54 10.35 15.74
CA ALA A 25 7.50 9.97 14.80
C ALA A 25 6.11 10.06 15.43
N LEU A 26 5.94 9.60 16.67
CA LEU A 26 4.67 9.73 17.40
C LEU A 26 4.32 11.21 17.62
N LEU A 27 5.28 12.02 18.03
CA LEU A 27 5.11 13.47 18.20
C LEU A 27 4.76 14.19 16.88
N ALA A 28 5.28 13.69 15.77
CA ALA A 28 4.95 14.17 14.43
C ALA A 28 3.56 13.71 13.92
N GLY A 29 2.82 12.91 14.69
CA GLY A 29 1.48 12.43 14.35
C GLY A 29 1.43 11.06 13.67
N THR A 30 2.52 10.28 13.72
CA THR A 30 2.49 8.88 13.26
C THR A 30 1.77 8.01 14.27
N ASP A 31 0.71 7.34 13.84
CA ASP A 31 -0.15 6.54 14.74
C ASP A 31 0.15 5.04 14.77
N MET A 32 0.88 4.53 13.77
CA MET A 32 1.12 3.09 13.62
C MET A 32 2.46 2.84 12.93
N ASP A 33 3.24 1.96 13.54
CA ASP A 33 4.58 1.55 13.11
C ASP A 33 4.52 0.23 12.32
N MET A 34 5.03 0.26 11.09
CA MET A 34 5.15 -0.90 10.23
C MET A 34 6.52 -1.55 10.40
N VAL A 35 6.53 -2.76 10.99
CA VAL A 35 7.67 -3.70 11.06
C VAL A 35 8.85 -3.28 11.94
N SER A 36 9.06 -1.99 12.21
CA SER A 36 10.27 -1.56 12.94
C SER A 36 10.29 -1.93 14.43
N CYS A 37 9.11 -2.19 15.01
CA CYS A 37 8.91 -2.44 16.43
C CYS A 37 9.42 -1.29 17.33
N GLY A 38 9.64 -0.09 16.77
CA GLY A 38 10.06 1.08 17.52
C GLY A 38 8.98 1.53 18.50
N PHE A 39 7.72 1.56 18.07
CA PHE A 39 6.63 1.96 18.98
C PHE A 39 6.45 0.96 20.12
N LEU A 40 6.41 -0.33 19.79
CA LEU A 40 6.19 -1.42 20.74
C LEU A 40 7.29 -1.49 21.80
N ASN A 41 8.56 -1.35 21.39
CA ASN A 41 9.70 -1.64 22.26
C ASN A 41 10.27 -0.42 22.97
N THR A 42 9.86 0.81 22.64
CA THR A 42 10.56 2.02 23.12
C THR A 42 9.68 3.14 23.68
N LEU A 43 8.36 3.13 23.44
CA LEU A 43 7.51 4.23 23.89
C LEU A 43 7.25 4.23 25.41
N GLU A 44 7.19 3.07 26.05
CA GLU A 44 7.06 2.98 27.52
C GLU A 44 8.22 3.69 28.22
N GLU A 45 9.45 3.41 27.79
CA GLU A 45 10.65 4.07 28.31
C GLU A 45 10.66 5.57 27.95
N SER A 46 10.18 5.94 26.77
CA SER A 46 10.08 7.35 26.35
C SER A 46 9.05 8.13 27.18
N ILE A 47 7.99 7.48 27.69
CA ILE A 47 7.06 8.10 28.65
C ILE A 47 7.75 8.28 30.00
N ALA A 48 8.42 7.24 30.51
CA ALA A 48 9.13 7.31 31.79
C ALA A 48 10.19 8.43 31.81
N GLU A 49 10.80 8.73 30.66
CA GLU A 49 11.76 9.82 30.46
C GLU A 49 11.10 11.20 30.19
N GLY A 50 9.77 11.28 30.09
CA GLY A 50 9.06 12.50 29.77
C GLY A 50 9.26 13.01 28.34
N LYS A 51 9.76 12.17 27.42
CA LYS A 51 9.95 12.49 25.99
C LYS A 51 8.65 12.39 25.20
N VAL A 52 7.71 11.59 25.69
CA VAL A 52 6.37 11.38 25.13
C VAL A 52 5.36 11.46 26.27
N ALA A 53 4.24 12.15 26.05
CA ALA A 53 3.12 12.20 26.97
C ALA A 53 2.13 11.06 26.70
N GLU A 54 1.52 10.52 27.74
CA GLU A 54 0.52 9.43 27.62
C GLU A 54 -0.65 9.85 26.71
N GLU A 55 -1.04 11.13 26.74
CA GLU A 55 -2.09 11.69 25.89
C GLU A 55 -1.78 11.53 24.39
N GLN A 56 -0.50 11.53 24.00
CA GLN A 56 -0.09 11.34 22.60
C GLN A 56 -0.30 9.88 22.16
N ILE A 57 0.00 8.92 23.05
CA ILE A 57 -0.31 7.51 22.83
C ILE A 57 -1.82 7.28 22.81
N ASN A 58 -2.57 7.89 23.75
CA ASN A 58 -4.02 7.81 23.80
C ASN A 58 -4.66 8.36 22.52
N ALA A 59 -4.13 9.45 21.96
CA ALA A 59 -4.59 10.00 20.70
C ALA A 59 -4.31 9.06 19.51
N ALA A 60 -3.12 8.48 19.42
CA ALA A 60 -2.77 7.53 18.37
C ALA A 60 -3.61 6.24 18.45
N CYS A 61 -3.71 5.66 19.65
CA CYS A 61 -4.53 4.49 19.93
C CYS A 61 -5.99 4.73 19.56
N ARG A 62 -6.57 5.86 19.98
CA ARG A 62 -7.94 6.23 19.64
C ARG A 62 -8.18 6.27 18.12
N ARG A 63 -7.29 6.87 17.34
CA ARG A 63 -7.43 6.93 15.86
C ARG A 63 -7.42 5.53 15.21
N VAL A 64 -6.61 4.61 15.72
CA VAL A 64 -6.60 3.21 15.26
C VAL A 64 -7.90 2.50 15.63
N LEU A 65 -8.41 2.68 16.85
CA LEU A 65 -9.67 2.10 17.29
C LEU A 65 -10.87 2.69 16.54
N GLU A 66 -10.92 4.00 16.33
CA GLU A 66 -11.94 4.66 15.50
C GLU A 66 -11.96 4.11 14.08
N THR A 67 -10.79 3.83 13.49
CA THR A 67 -10.70 3.21 12.17
C THR A 67 -11.32 1.82 12.17
N LYS A 68 -10.99 0.97 13.17
CA LYS A 68 -11.60 -0.36 13.33
C LYS A 68 -13.12 -0.28 13.52
N TYR A 69 -13.59 0.72 14.26
CA TYR A 69 -15.02 0.98 14.47
C TYR A 69 -15.73 1.39 13.19
N LYS A 70 -15.17 2.35 12.42
CA LYS A 70 -15.72 2.76 11.12
C LYS A 70 -15.77 1.63 10.11
N LEU A 71 -14.81 0.69 10.16
CA LEU A 71 -14.82 -0.53 9.35
C LEU A 71 -15.89 -1.56 9.81
N GLY A 72 -16.47 -1.38 10.99
CA GLY A 72 -17.46 -2.30 11.58
C GLY A 72 -16.86 -3.51 12.29
N LEU A 73 -15.55 -3.53 12.53
CA LEU A 73 -14.84 -4.69 13.08
C LEU A 73 -15.15 -4.96 14.56
N PHE A 74 -15.72 -3.98 15.27
CA PHE A 74 -16.23 -4.20 16.63
C PHE A 74 -17.62 -4.85 16.66
N VAL A 75 -18.40 -4.71 15.58
CA VAL A 75 -19.72 -5.36 15.44
C VAL A 75 -19.53 -6.78 14.93
N ASP A 76 -18.70 -6.92 13.88
CA ASP A 76 -18.34 -8.21 13.31
C ASP A 76 -16.84 -8.21 12.98
N PRO A 77 -15.99 -8.87 13.79
CA PRO A 77 -14.55 -8.95 13.53
C PRO A 77 -14.22 -9.79 12.28
N TYR A 78 -15.16 -10.61 11.79
CA TYR A 78 -15.00 -11.47 10.61
C TYR A 78 -15.73 -10.94 9.38
N LYS A 79 -16.21 -9.68 9.41
CA LYS A 79 -16.96 -9.03 8.33
C LYS A 79 -16.37 -9.22 6.92
N TYR A 80 -15.04 -9.34 6.84
CA TYR A 80 -14.33 -9.50 5.58
C TYR A 80 -13.73 -10.89 5.37
N CYS A 81 -14.15 -11.91 6.12
CA CYS A 81 -13.59 -13.26 6.15
C CYS A 81 -14.56 -14.33 5.60
N ASP A 82 -15.39 -13.99 4.63
CA ASP A 82 -16.21 -14.96 3.90
C ASP A 82 -15.33 -15.80 2.96
N THR A 83 -15.29 -17.11 3.22
CA THR A 83 -14.47 -18.08 2.48
C THR A 83 -14.93 -18.27 1.04
N LEU A 84 -16.22 -18.01 0.72
CA LEU A 84 -16.77 -18.15 -0.63
C LEU A 84 -16.58 -16.88 -1.46
N ARG A 85 -16.31 -15.73 -0.83
CA ARG A 85 -16.15 -14.45 -1.54
C ARG A 85 -14.99 -14.48 -2.52
N GLY A 86 -13.91 -15.16 -2.16
CA GLY A 86 -12.74 -15.33 -3.03
C GLY A 86 -13.09 -15.98 -4.37
N GLU A 87 -13.87 -17.05 -4.34
CA GLU A 87 -14.29 -17.80 -5.53
C GLU A 87 -15.23 -16.98 -6.43
N ASN A 88 -16.08 -16.15 -5.82
CA ASN A 88 -17.13 -15.42 -6.53
C ASN A 88 -16.71 -14.04 -7.03
N GLU A 89 -15.78 -13.36 -6.35
CA GLU A 89 -15.47 -11.95 -6.61
C GLU A 89 -14.05 -11.69 -7.13
N LEU A 90 -13.10 -12.61 -6.94
CA LEU A 90 -11.73 -12.42 -7.42
C LEU A 90 -11.60 -12.76 -8.91
N TYR A 91 -10.91 -11.89 -9.65
CA TYR A 91 -10.52 -12.11 -11.05
C TYR A 91 -11.67 -12.47 -12.02
N THR A 92 -12.89 -12.01 -11.73
CA THR A 92 -14.07 -12.27 -12.56
C THR A 92 -13.91 -11.70 -13.98
N THR A 93 -14.67 -12.26 -14.93
CA THR A 93 -14.73 -11.73 -16.30
C THR A 93 -15.13 -10.26 -16.34
N ALA A 94 -16.03 -9.83 -15.45
CA ALA A 94 -16.45 -8.43 -15.35
C ALA A 94 -15.30 -7.52 -14.92
N HIS A 95 -14.56 -7.87 -13.86
CA HIS A 95 -13.39 -7.10 -13.41
C HIS A 95 -12.31 -7.03 -14.50
N ARG A 96 -12.06 -8.15 -15.20
CA ARG A 96 -11.07 -8.20 -16.30
C ARG A 96 -11.50 -7.37 -17.52
N ALA A 97 -12.79 -7.30 -17.82
CA ALA A 97 -13.32 -6.47 -18.90
C ALA A 97 -13.08 -4.99 -18.61
N VAL A 98 -13.38 -4.52 -17.40
CA VAL A 98 -13.11 -3.15 -16.95
C VAL A 98 -11.61 -2.86 -16.94
N ALA A 99 -10.79 -3.78 -16.41
CA ALA A 99 -9.33 -3.61 -16.41
C ALA A 99 -8.77 -3.47 -17.83
N ARG A 100 -9.31 -4.22 -18.80
CA ARG A 100 -8.92 -4.11 -20.21
C ARG A 100 -9.31 -2.76 -20.82
N GLU A 101 -10.49 -2.25 -20.50
CA GLU A 101 -10.94 -0.93 -20.97
C GLU A 101 -10.02 0.18 -20.45
N ILE A 102 -9.78 0.20 -19.14
CA ILE A 102 -8.86 1.15 -18.50
C ILE A 102 -7.46 1.04 -19.12
N ALA A 103 -6.96 -0.19 -19.34
CA ALA A 103 -5.64 -0.39 -19.95
C ALA A 103 -5.52 0.22 -21.36
N VAL A 104 -6.59 0.23 -22.15
CA VAL A 104 -6.60 0.87 -23.47
C VAL A 104 -6.49 2.40 -23.32
N GLU A 105 -7.11 2.96 -22.29
CA GLU A 105 -7.10 4.41 -22.02
C GLU A 105 -5.77 4.91 -21.42
N THR A 106 -4.93 4.02 -20.87
CA THR A 106 -3.61 4.42 -20.34
C THR A 106 -2.52 4.55 -21.41
N PHE A 107 -2.76 4.06 -22.64
CA PHE A 107 -1.76 4.13 -23.69
C PHE A 107 -1.60 5.55 -24.24
N VAL A 108 -0.35 6.01 -24.28
CA VAL A 108 0.02 7.31 -24.86
C VAL A 108 0.59 7.11 -26.27
N LEU A 109 -0.10 7.62 -27.29
CA LEU A 109 0.38 7.59 -28.67
C LEU A 109 1.41 8.70 -28.91
N LEU A 110 2.69 8.36 -28.87
CA LEU A 110 3.78 9.34 -29.03
C LEU A 110 4.00 9.79 -30.48
N LYS A 111 3.75 8.91 -31.46
CA LYS A 111 3.91 9.19 -32.89
C LYS A 111 3.05 8.26 -33.74
N ASN A 112 2.41 8.81 -34.77
CA ASN A 112 1.73 8.04 -35.82
C ASN A 112 1.92 8.77 -37.17
N THR A 113 2.69 8.19 -38.08
CA THR A 113 2.98 8.76 -39.40
C THR A 113 2.34 7.88 -40.47
N ASP A 114 1.90 8.49 -41.57
CA ASP A 114 1.30 7.79 -42.73
C ASP A 114 0.10 6.89 -42.41
N ASN A 115 -0.66 7.22 -41.35
CA ASN A 115 -1.81 6.44 -40.88
C ASN A 115 -1.50 4.95 -40.64
N LEU A 116 -0.31 4.65 -40.12
CA LEU A 116 0.10 3.29 -39.81
C LEU A 116 -0.87 2.61 -38.82
N LEU A 117 -1.25 3.33 -37.76
CA LEU A 117 -2.25 2.87 -36.79
C LEU A 117 -3.62 3.52 -37.05
N PRO A 118 -4.74 2.77 -36.87
CA PRO A 118 -4.81 1.37 -36.42
C PRO A 118 -4.51 0.34 -37.53
N LEU A 119 -3.86 -0.76 -37.18
CA LEU A 119 -3.57 -1.85 -38.11
C LEU A 119 -4.85 -2.54 -38.60
N LYS A 120 -4.90 -2.89 -39.88
CA LYS A 120 -5.98 -3.72 -40.43
C LYS A 120 -5.85 -5.15 -39.91
N LYS A 121 -6.97 -5.79 -39.54
CA LYS A 121 -7.03 -7.20 -39.09
C LYS A 121 -6.90 -8.19 -40.27
N LYS A 122 -5.87 -8.04 -41.11
CA LYS A 122 -5.59 -8.91 -42.27
C LYS A 122 -4.10 -8.92 -42.61
N GLY A 123 -3.65 -9.96 -43.31
CA GLY A 123 -2.25 -10.13 -43.71
C GLY A 123 -1.41 -10.84 -42.64
N ARG A 124 -0.08 -10.69 -42.72
CA ARG A 124 0.87 -11.27 -41.78
C ARG A 124 1.50 -10.15 -40.94
N ILE A 125 1.44 -10.28 -39.62
CA ILE A 125 2.04 -9.33 -38.66
C ILE A 125 3.21 -10.04 -37.99
N ALA A 126 4.42 -9.47 -38.08
CA ALA A 126 5.57 -9.95 -37.33
C ALA A 126 5.62 -9.24 -35.96
N LEU A 127 5.58 -10.00 -34.88
CA LEU A 127 5.78 -9.49 -33.52
C LEU A 127 7.20 -9.85 -33.07
N ILE A 128 8.07 -8.84 -32.94
CA ILE A 128 9.50 -9.03 -32.69
C ILE A 128 9.92 -8.17 -31.50
N GLY A 129 10.72 -8.74 -30.60
CA GLY A 129 11.30 -8.03 -29.46
C GLY A 129 11.24 -8.87 -28.17
N PRO A 130 12.00 -8.49 -27.14
CA PRO A 130 12.08 -9.25 -25.89
C PRO A 130 10.75 -9.33 -25.13
N MET A 131 9.82 -8.40 -25.38
CA MET A 131 8.49 -8.37 -24.78
C MET A 131 7.41 -9.08 -25.62
N ALA A 132 7.77 -9.64 -26.78
CA ALA A 132 6.82 -10.29 -27.70
C ALA A 132 6.15 -11.53 -27.07
N VAL A 133 6.94 -12.32 -26.34
CA VAL A 133 6.48 -13.47 -25.55
C VAL A 133 7.28 -13.47 -24.24
N SER A 134 6.76 -12.79 -23.22
CA SER A 134 7.33 -12.85 -21.87
C SER A 134 6.32 -13.51 -20.93
N LEU A 135 6.65 -14.72 -20.47
CA LEU A 135 5.87 -15.48 -19.48
C LEU A 135 6.23 -15.13 -18.04
N PHE A 136 7.25 -14.29 -17.80
CA PHE A 136 7.71 -13.94 -16.46
C PHE A 136 6.78 -12.97 -15.70
N TYR A 137 5.66 -12.55 -16.30
CA TYR A 137 4.71 -11.58 -15.73
C TYR A 137 3.25 -12.07 -15.73
N LEU A 138 3.02 -13.38 -15.93
CA LEU A 138 1.72 -14.05 -15.74
C LEU A 138 1.81 -15.02 -14.56
#